data_AF-A0A8T6PH55-F1
#
_entry.id   AF-A0A8T6PH55-F1
#
_cell.length_a   1.000
_cell.length_b   1.000
_cell.length_c   1.000
_cell.angle_alpha   90.00
_cell.angle_beta   90.00
_cell.angle_gamma   90.00
#
_symmetry.space_group_name_H-M   'P 1'
#
loop_
_entity.id
_entity.type
_entity.pdbx_description
1 polymer ?
#
loop_
_entity_poly.entity_id
_entity_poly.type
_entity_poly.pdbx_seq_one_letter_code
_entity_poly.pdbx_strand_id
1 'polypeptide(L)'
;MKPTNIKDLQSQSRNLTVRRVDRDTFVVESLSNPRGNHIVTVRFGDANTVYARCTCPWAKNHGVACSHVIAALEYLAGLKGRRLSFWLTQEDANRQKHRTFYLAGGRNRQEGVWITSRTG
;
A
#
# COMPACT_ATOMS: atom_id res chain seq x y z
N MET A 1 -5.14 10.16 -8.21
CA MET A 1 -6.42 9.41 -8.25
C MET A 1 -6.47 8.40 -7.10
N LYS A 2 -7.58 8.41 -6.35
CA LYS A 2 -7.84 7.47 -5.24
C LYS A 2 -8.68 6.29 -5.72
N PRO A 3 -8.45 5.06 -5.22
CA PRO A 3 -9.28 3.92 -5.61
C PRO A 3 -10.68 4.05 -5.01
N THR A 4 -11.68 3.55 -5.75
CA THR A 4 -13.06 3.45 -5.26
C THR A 4 -13.26 2.20 -4.40
N ASN A 5 -12.64 1.09 -4.78
CA ASN A 5 -12.80 -0.21 -4.14
C ASN A 5 -11.52 -0.67 -3.41
N ILE A 6 -11.12 0.07 -2.36
CA ILE A 6 -9.86 -0.21 -1.66
C ILE A 6 -9.81 -1.61 -1.01
N LYS A 7 -10.97 -2.15 -0.60
CA LYS A 7 -11.06 -3.48 0.03
C LYS A 7 -10.86 -4.60 -0.97
N ASP A 8 -11.33 -4.44 -2.21
CA ASP A 8 -11.07 -5.40 -3.29
C ASP A 8 -9.60 -5.43 -3.64
N LEU A 9 -8.95 -4.26 -3.74
CA LEU A 9 -7.51 -4.16 -3.95
C LEU A 9 -6.71 -4.80 -2.81
N GLN A 10 -7.18 -4.66 -1.56
CA GLN A 10 -6.58 -5.35 -0.42
C GLN A 10 -6.76 -6.86 -0.51
N SER A 11 -7.93 -7.35 -0.94
CA SER A 11 -8.16 -8.78 -1.17
C SER A 11 -7.21 -9.32 -2.26
N GLN A 12 -7.13 -8.63 -3.40
CA GLN A 12 -6.24 -8.98 -4.51
C GLN A 12 -4.77 -9.00 -4.09
N SER A 13 -4.35 -8.07 -3.23
CA SER A 13 -2.96 -7.98 -2.77
C SER A 13 -2.46 -9.24 -2.05
N ARG A 14 -3.36 -10.03 -1.45
CA ARG A 14 -3.03 -11.27 -0.74
C ARG A 14 -2.55 -12.38 -1.68
N ASN A 15 -2.89 -12.27 -2.97
CA ASN A 15 -2.49 -13.20 -4.01
C ASN A 15 -1.23 -12.74 -4.75
N LEU A 16 -0.48 -11.78 -4.18
CA LEU A 16 0.76 -11.27 -4.75
C LEU A 16 1.94 -11.70 -3.89
N THR A 17 3.04 -12.04 -4.54
CA THR A 17 4.31 -12.32 -3.87
C THR A 17 5.18 -11.08 -3.88
N VAL A 18 5.79 -10.75 -2.75
CA VAL A 18 6.67 -9.58 -2.62
C VAL A 18 8.08 -10.05 -2.29
N ARG A 19 9.05 -9.52 -3.04
CA ARG A 19 10.47 -9.73 -2.79
C ARG A 19 11.16 -8.37 -2.66
N ARG A 20 11.87 -8.15 -1.55
CA ARG A 20 12.71 -6.97 -1.37
C ARG A 20 13.96 -7.08 -2.25
N VAL A 21 14.26 -6.04 -3.02
CA VAL A 21 15.46 -5.99 -3.89
C VAL A 21 16.45 -4.90 -3.47
N ASP A 22 15.98 -3.90 -2.73
CA ASP A 22 16.80 -2.87 -2.11
C ASP A 22 16.13 -2.37 -0.81
N ARG A 23 16.75 -1.45 -0.08
CA ARG A 23 16.25 -0.89 1.18
C ARG A 23 14.80 -0.42 1.05
N ASP A 24 14.50 0.34 0.01
CA ASP A 24 13.20 0.96 -0.20
C ASP A 24 12.48 0.43 -1.45
N THR A 25 13.02 -0.62 -2.08
CA THR A 25 12.55 -1.13 -3.38
C THR A 25 12.15 -2.61 -3.31
N PHE A 26 10.99 -2.91 -3.86
CA PHE A 26 10.35 -4.22 -3.83
C PHE A 26 9.89 -4.60 -5.23
N VAL A 27 10.04 -5.87 -5.57
CA VAL A 27 9.40 -6.47 -6.74
C VAL A 27 8.16 -7.19 -6.25
N VAL A 28 7.03 -6.90 -6.89
CA VAL A 28 5.74 -7.53 -6.63
C VAL A 28 5.34 -8.34 -7.86
N GLU A 29 5.08 -9.61 -7.64
CA GLU A 29 4.85 -10.61 -8.68
C GLU A 29 3.43 -11.17 -8.51
N SER A 30 2.70 -11.28 -9.62
CA SER A 30 1.41 -11.95 -9.61
C SER A 30 1.61 -13.46 -9.62
N LEU A 31 0.90 -14.17 -8.73
CA LEU A 31 0.89 -15.64 -8.74
C LEU A 31 0.35 -16.23 -10.05
N SER A 32 -0.54 -15.50 -10.75
CA SER A 32 -1.14 -15.95 -12.01
C SER A 32 -0.37 -15.53 -13.27
N ASN A 33 0.60 -14.60 -13.15
CA ASN A 33 1.45 -14.19 -14.26
C ASN A 33 2.82 -13.70 -13.75
N PRO A 34 3.79 -14.62 -13.57
CA PRO A 34 5.13 -14.29 -13.07
C PRO A 34 5.96 -13.39 -13.99
N ARG A 35 5.52 -13.16 -15.24
CA ARG A 35 6.17 -12.19 -16.16
C ARG A 35 5.64 -10.76 -15.96
N GLY A 36 4.53 -10.60 -15.24
CA GLY A 36 3.89 -9.32 -14.95
C GLY A 36 4.45 -8.65 -13.68
N ASN A 37 5.76 -8.51 -13.57
CA ASN A 37 6.40 -7.97 -12.37
C ASN A 37 6.25 -6.45 -12.30
N HIS A 38 5.93 -5.95 -11.12
CA HIS A 38 5.84 -4.52 -10.84
C HIS A 38 6.84 -4.12 -9.76
N ILE A 39 7.53 -3.00 -10.00
CA ILE A 39 8.48 -2.44 -9.03
C ILE A 39 7.71 -1.46 -8.17
N VAL A 40 7.80 -1.63 -6.86
CA VAL A 40 7.23 -0.75 -5.85
C VAL A 40 8.36 -0.15 -5.03
N THR A 41 8.35 1.17 -4.88
CA THR A 41 9.21 1.85 -3.91
C THR A 41 8.38 2.36 -2.75
N VAL A 42 8.88 2.22 -1.53
CA VAL A 42 8.21 2.66 -0.30
C VAL A 42 9.17 3.49 0.53
N ARG A 43 8.75 4.69 0.92
CA ARG A 43 9.50 5.58 1.82
C ARG A 43 8.59 6.04 2.95
N PHE A 44 9.10 6.00 4.17
CA PHE A 44 8.42 6.53 5.35
C PHE A 44 8.91 7.96 5.56
N GLY A 45 7.98 8.91 5.60
CA GLY A 45 8.25 10.30 5.95
C GLY A 45 7.87 10.61 7.39
N ASP A 46 7.81 11.90 7.71
CA ASP A 46 7.44 12.38 9.03
C ASP A 46 5.93 12.20 9.32
N ALA A 47 5.59 12.29 10.61
CA ALA A 47 4.21 12.32 11.09
C ALA A 47 3.32 11.14 10.62
N ASN A 48 3.87 9.92 10.60
CA ASN A 48 3.17 8.70 10.13
C ASN A 48 2.72 8.74 8.66
N THR A 49 3.42 9.52 7.82
CA THR A 49 3.17 9.56 6.38
C THR A 49 3.99 8.49 5.65
N VAL A 50 3.35 7.79 4.72
CA VAL A 50 3.96 6.80 3.84
C VAL A 50 3.86 7.31 2.41
N TYR A 51 4.96 7.23 1.68
CA TYR A 51 5.03 7.51 0.25
C TYR A 51 5.34 6.21 -0.47
N ALA A 52 4.53 5.88 -1.48
CA ALA A 52 4.80 4.71 -2.30
C ALA A 52 4.57 5.02 -3.78
N ARG A 53 5.41 4.42 -4.63
CA ARG A 53 5.29 4.49 -6.08
C ARG A 53 5.32 3.08 -6.66
N CYS A 54 4.49 2.83 -7.66
CA CYS A 54 4.47 1.58 -8.40
C CYS A 54 4.66 1.83 -9.90
N THR A 55 5.18 0.84 -10.62
CA THR A 55 5.32 0.90 -12.08
C THR A 55 4.08 0.42 -12.85
N CYS A 56 2.99 0.02 -12.17
CA CYS A 56 1.77 -0.41 -12.84
C CYS A 56 1.02 0.76 -13.53
N PRO A 57 0.16 0.49 -14.53
CA PRO A 57 -0.58 1.54 -15.25
C PRO A 57 -1.38 2.48 -14.34
N TRP A 58 -2.02 1.95 -13.29
CA TRP A 58 -2.73 2.77 -12.29
C TRP A 58 -1.83 3.85 -11.67
N ALA A 59 -0.65 3.45 -11.20
CA ALA A 59 0.30 4.37 -10.57
C ALA A 59 0.96 5.31 -11.59
N LYS A 60 1.18 4.85 -12.83
CA LYS A 60 1.62 5.72 -13.95
C LYS A 60 0.62 6.84 -14.22
N ASN A 61 -0.68 6.56 -14.11
CA ASN A 61 -1.77 7.53 -14.23
C ASN A 61 -2.06 8.25 -12.90
N HIS A 62 -1.05 8.45 -12.06
CA HIS A 62 -1.14 9.15 -10.78
C HIS A 62 -2.09 8.52 -9.75
N GLY A 63 -2.39 7.24 -9.88
CA GLY A 63 -3.16 6.47 -8.90
C GLY A 63 -2.35 6.12 -7.64
N VAL A 64 -3.01 6.12 -6.48
CA VAL A 64 -2.43 5.65 -5.21
C VAL A 64 -2.99 4.28 -4.81
N ALA A 65 -2.29 3.55 -3.94
CA ALA A 65 -2.81 2.36 -3.26
C ALA A 65 -3.31 1.24 -4.20
N CYS A 66 -2.60 0.98 -5.29
CA CYS A 66 -2.86 -0.25 -6.06
C CYS A 66 -2.57 -1.50 -5.22
N SER A 67 -3.09 -2.65 -5.64
CA SER A 67 -2.86 -3.94 -5.00
C SER A 67 -1.36 -4.25 -4.77
N HIS A 68 -0.48 -3.85 -5.70
CA HIS A 68 0.98 -4.01 -5.53
C HIS A 68 1.56 -3.19 -4.38
N VAL A 69 1.12 -1.92 -4.23
CA VAL A 69 1.56 -1.07 -3.12
C VAL A 69 1.05 -1.65 -1.80
N ILE A 70 -0.20 -2.10 -1.77
CA ILE A 70 -0.79 -2.73 -0.59
C ILE A 70 0.02 -3.98 -0.21
N ALA A 71 0.34 -4.85 -1.17
CA ALA A 71 1.13 -6.06 -0.93
C ALA A 71 2.51 -5.72 -0.35
N ALA A 72 3.21 -4.73 -0.91
CA ALA A 72 4.52 -4.30 -0.41
C ALA A 72 4.46 -3.75 1.03
N LEU A 73 3.41 -3.01 1.37
CA LEU A 73 3.19 -2.48 2.71
C LEU A 73 2.83 -3.60 3.72
N GLU A 74 1.97 -4.53 3.33
CA GLU A 74 1.64 -5.71 4.14
C GLU A 74 2.88 -6.58 4.39
N TYR A 75 3.73 -6.79 3.36
CA TYR A 75 5.00 -7.47 3.52
C TYR A 75 5.89 -6.79 4.59
N LEU A 76 6.06 -5.46 4.50
CA LEU A 76 6.83 -4.68 5.47
C LEU A 76 6.23 -4.72 6.89
N ALA A 77 4.91 -4.71 7.01
CA ALA A 77 4.22 -4.83 8.28
C ALA A 77 4.38 -6.24 8.87
N GLY A 78 4.31 -7.27 8.03
CA GLY A 78 4.51 -8.67 8.40
C GLY A 78 5.91 -8.91 8.99
N LEU A 79 6.95 -8.28 8.44
CA LEU A 79 8.30 -8.31 9.01
C LEU A 79 8.38 -7.77 10.46
N LYS A 80 7.38 -6.97 10.87
CA LYS A 80 7.27 -6.40 12.23
C LYS A 80 6.18 -7.09 13.07
N GLY A 81 5.64 -8.22 12.62
CA GLY A 81 4.54 -8.90 13.29
C GLY A 81 3.28 -8.02 13.39
N ARG A 82 3.00 -7.26 12.33
CA ARG A 82 1.83 -6.38 12.21
C ARG A 82 0.99 -6.76 11.01
N ARG A 83 -0.29 -6.39 11.05
CA ARG A 83 -1.24 -6.48 9.92
C ARG A 83 -1.81 -5.12 9.62
N LEU A 84 -2.01 -4.83 8.33
CA LEU A 84 -2.57 -3.56 7.89
C LEU A 84 -4.04 -3.70 7.45
N SER A 85 -4.76 -2.59 7.54
CA SER A 85 -6.09 -2.40 6.94
C SER A 85 -6.14 -1.02 6.31
N PHE A 86 -6.77 -0.92 5.15
CA PHE A 86 -6.78 0.29 4.33
C PHE A 86 -8.18 0.90 4.28
N TRP A 87 -8.26 2.22 4.31
CA TRP A 87 -9.51 2.98 4.41
C TRP A 87 -9.48 4.18 3.48
N LEU A 88 -10.63 4.52 2.89
CA LEU A 88 -10.74 5.71 2.07
C LEU A 88 -10.75 6.96 2.95
N THR A 89 -11.45 6.96 4.06
CA THR A 89 -11.63 8.15 4.91
C THR A 89 -10.80 8.05 6.19
N GLN A 90 -10.50 9.20 6.81
CA GLN A 90 -9.78 9.23 8.08
C GLN A 90 -10.69 8.73 9.20
N GLU A 91 -11.97 9.07 9.12
CA GLU A 91 -13.01 8.73 10.07
C GLU A 91 -13.14 7.21 10.20
N ASP A 92 -13.18 6.48 9.08
CA ASP A 92 -13.26 5.01 9.10
C ASP A 92 -12.01 4.35 9.69
N ALA A 93 -10.84 4.92 9.46
CA ALA A 93 -9.59 4.48 10.06
C ALA A 93 -9.56 4.74 11.57
N ASN A 94 -9.97 5.92 12.01
CA ASN A 94 -9.99 6.31 13.42
C ASN A 94 -10.96 5.46 14.24
N ARG A 95 -12.08 5.02 13.65
CA ARG A 95 -13.03 4.09 14.30
C ARG A 95 -12.39 2.76 14.71
N GLN A 96 -11.29 2.36 14.09
CA GLN A 96 -10.60 1.10 14.42
C GLN A 96 -9.78 1.18 15.73
N LYS A 97 -9.55 2.39 16.28
CA LYS A 97 -8.77 2.58 17.52
C LYS A 97 -7.39 1.91 17.47
N HIS A 98 -6.74 1.97 16.33
CA HIS A 98 -5.41 1.41 16.07
C HIS A 98 -4.44 2.50 15.63
N ARG A 99 -3.14 2.18 15.56
CA ARG A 99 -2.15 3.13 15.04
C ARG A 99 -2.46 3.44 13.58
N THR A 100 -2.62 4.71 13.26
CA THR A 100 -2.99 5.19 11.94
C THR A 100 -1.79 5.80 11.21
N PHE A 101 -1.70 5.54 9.91
CA PHE A 101 -0.75 6.12 8.98
C PHE A 101 -1.50 6.68 7.78
N TYR A 102 -0.87 7.60 7.07
CA TYR A 102 -1.42 8.15 5.84
C TYR A 102 -0.55 7.78 4.65
N LEU A 103 -1.11 7.04 3.68
CA LEU A 103 -0.45 6.77 2.41
C LEU A 103 -0.75 7.93 1.46
N ALA A 104 0.23 8.81 1.29
CA ALA A 104 0.08 9.99 0.45
C ALA A 104 -0.07 9.59 -1.02
N GLY A 105 -1.13 10.12 -1.66
CA GLY A 105 -1.30 10.07 -3.11
C GLY A 105 -0.56 11.23 -3.78
N GLY A 106 -0.18 11.02 -5.05
CA GLY A 106 0.61 11.89 -5.94
C GLY A 106 0.84 13.37 -5.55
N ARG A 107 0.40 14.31 -6.41
CA ARG A 107 0.68 15.75 -6.23
C ARG A 107 -0.19 16.41 -5.16
N ASN A 108 -1.32 15.81 -4.79
CA ASN A 108 -2.28 16.39 -3.88
C ASN A 108 -2.42 15.53 -2.62
N ARG A 109 -2.10 16.12 -1.45
CA ARG A 109 -2.14 15.45 -0.15
C ARG A 109 -3.54 14.98 0.25
N GLN A 110 -4.61 15.36 -0.45
CA GLN A 110 -5.98 14.90 -0.19
C GLN A 110 -6.35 13.61 -0.95
N GLU A 111 -5.50 13.13 -1.86
CA GLU A 111 -5.80 11.97 -2.71
C GLU A 111 -5.27 10.64 -2.16
N GLY A 112 -4.81 10.61 -0.91
CA GLY A 112 -4.26 9.42 -0.27
C GLY A 112 -5.31 8.49 0.32
N VAL A 113 -4.82 7.46 1.00
CA VAL A 113 -5.63 6.51 1.77
C VAL A 113 -5.08 6.36 3.17
N TRP A 114 -5.95 5.99 4.10
CA TRP A 114 -5.60 5.80 5.49
C TRP A 114 -5.28 4.34 5.77
N ILE A 115 -4.29 4.09 6.61
CA ILE A 115 -3.84 2.75 6.98
C ILE A 115 -3.93 2.63 8.49
N THR A 116 -4.56 1.57 8.97
CA THR A 116 -4.50 1.18 10.38
C THR A 116 -3.61 -0.04 10.54
N SER A 117 -2.74 -0.04 11.54
CA SER A 117 -1.87 -1.17 11.87
C SER A 117 -2.27 -1.78 13.20
N ARG A 118 -2.44 -3.10 13.23
CA ARG A 118 -2.71 -3.88 14.44
C ARG A 118 -1.64 -4.96 14.65
N THR A 119 -1.55 -5.49 15.87
CA THR A 119 -0.74 -6.67 16.16
C THR A 119 -1.22 -7.85 15.30
N GLY A 120 -0.25 -8.51 14.65
CA GLY A 120 -0.46 -9.54 13.63
C GLY A 120 -0.88 -10.88 14.18
#